data_AF-A0A3L6F9C8-F1
#
_entry.id   AF-A0A3L6F9C8-F1
#
_cell.length_a   1.000
_cell.length_b   1.000
_cell.length_c   1.000
_cell.angle_alpha   90.00
_cell.angle_beta   90.00
_cell.angle_gamma   90.00
#
_symmetry.space_group_name_H-M   'P 1'
#
loop_
_entity.id
_entity.type
_entity.pdbx_description
1 polymer ?
#
loop_
_entity_poly.entity_id
_entity_poly.type
_entity_poly.pdbx_seq_one_letter_code
_entity_poly.pdbx_strand_id
1 'polypeptide(L)'
;MCVGEDIDDLQYTPKPEFEGYFRVKNVQTELDLLKAWFSHMQEVKPGIYVTYNDDFFGWPFLEKRAAHHGIKMNEEIGFQCDNNQGECRAKFSCHLDCFAWVKRDSYLPQGSQGLKAVTKAKLGYDPLEVNLEDMVRFAMEQPQTMASYSVSDAVATYYLYMTYVHPFIFSLATIIPMSPDEVLWKGSGTLCEMLLMVQVLIWDVEAQPNRHAVLGASESRPDLHDYWGSGNICNIVSKLDSHMSVLS
;
A
#
# COMPACT_ATOMS: atom_id res chain seq x y z
N MET A 1 23.74 -19.17 -6.53
CA MET A 1 23.96 -17.92 -5.76
C MET A 1 22.99 -16.90 -6.33
N CYS A 2 22.27 -16.13 -5.51
CA CYS A 2 21.34 -15.10 -6.01
C CYS A 2 21.91 -13.67 -5.89
N VAL A 3 22.93 -13.50 -5.05
CA VAL A 3 23.66 -12.25 -4.82
C VAL A 3 25.15 -12.56 -5.04
N GLY A 4 25.88 -11.72 -5.77
CA GLY A 4 27.24 -12.01 -6.24
C GLY A 4 28.32 -12.00 -5.15
N GLU A 5 28.12 -11.19 -4.10
CA GLU A 5 29.02 -11.04 -2.95
C GLU A 5 28.22 -10.69 -1.69
N ASP A 6 28.85 -10.80 -0.53
CA ASP A 6 28.27 -10.39 0.74
C ASP A 6 28.10 -8.86 0.78
N ILE A 7 26.99 -8.40 1.34
CA ILE A 7 26.64 -6.99 1.46
C ILE A 7 27.12 -6.46 2.81
N ASP A 8 27.75 -5.29 2.81
CA ASP A 8 28.14 -4.58 4.03
C ASP A 8 26.96 -3.79 4.63
N ASP A 9 27.02 -3.54 5.94
CA ASP A 9 26.13 -2.61 6.63
C ASP A 9 26.08 -1.26 5.88
N LEU A 10 24.88 -0.73 5.70
CA LEU A 10 24.66 0.46 4.88
C LEU A 10 23.79 1.51 5.57
N GLN A 11 24.00 2.75 5.15
CA GLN A 11 23.19 3.88 5.56
C GLN A 11 22.53 4.49 4.33
N TYR A 12 21.22 4.69 4.41
CA TYR A 12 20.45 5.42 3.40
C TYR A 12 19.63 6.49 4.11
N THR A 13 20.06 7.75 3.98
CA THR A 13 19.45 8.91 4.65
C THR A 13 19.20 9.99 3.60
N PRO A 14 18.09 9.92 2.85
CA PRO A 14 17.80 10.87 1.76
C PRO A 14 17.54 12.30 2.27
N LYS A 15 17.11 12.44 3.52
CA LYS A 15 16.93 13.70 4.23
C LYS A 15 17.29 13.54 5.72
N PRO A 16 17.66 14.61 6.43
CA PRO A 16 17.93 14.55 7.86
C PRO A 16 16.78 13.98 8.71
N GLU A 17 15.53 14.25 8.31
CA GLU A 17 14.34 13.70 8.97
C GLU A 17 14.06 12.23 8.63
N PHE A 18 14.73 11.67 7.61
CA PHE A 18 14.50 10.33 7.09
C PHE A 18 15.77 9.48 7.22
N GLU A 19 16.18 9.22 8.46
CA GLU A 19 17.34 8.39 8.76
C GLU A 19 17.06 6.91 8.51
N GLY A 20 18.06 6.19 8.00
CA GLY A 20 17.96 4.77 7.70
C GLY A 20 19.31 4.08 7.89
N TYR A 21 19.45 3.38 9.01
CA TYR A 21 20.63 2.61 9.36
C TYR A 21 20.32 1.13 9.27
N PHE A 22 21.06 0.40 8.43
CA PHE A 22 20.77 -0.99 8.11
C PHE A 22 21.92 -1.88 8.51
N ARG A 23 21.64 -2.79 9.45
CA ARG A 23 22.51 -3.94 9.72
C ARG A 23 22.14 -5.08 8.79
N VAL A 24 23.12 -5.59 8.07
CA VAL A 24 22.93 -6.64 7.08
C VAL A 24 23.24 -8.00 7.69
N LYS A 25 22.45 -8.99 7.31
CA LYS A 25 22.68 -10.40 7.64
C LYS A 25 22.77 -11.21 6.36
N ASN A 26 24.00 -11.47 5.91
CA ASN A 26 24.26 -12.34 4.77
C ASN A 26 23.99 -13.80 5.16
N VAL A 27 23.25 -14.50 4.31
CA VAL A 27 22.86 -15.90 4.48
C VAL A 27 23.07 -16.67 3.18
N GLN A 28 23.44 -17.95 3.30
CA GLN A 28 23.86 -18.73 2.13
C GLN A 28 22.69 -19.23 1.28
N THR A 29 21.55 -19.50 1.92
CA THR A 29 20.40 -20.11 1.25
C THR A 29 19.12 -19.32 1.51
N GLU A 30 18.16 -19.48 0.61
CA GLU A 30 16.82 -18.92 0.81
C GLU A 30 16.13 -19.49 2.05
N LEU A 31 16.36 -20.77 2.39
CA LEU A 31 15.81 -21.36 3.61
C LEU A 31 16.33 -20.63 4.86
N ASP A 32 17.63 -20.33 4.89
CA ASP A 32 18.23 -19.59 6.00
C ASP A 32 17.72 -18.15 6.06
N LEU A 33 17.44 -17.52 4.90
CA LEU A 33 16.81 -16.20 4.82
C LEU A 33 15.41 -16.23 5.43
N LEU A 34 14.57 -17.17 5.01
CA LEU A 34 13.20 -17.31 5.51
C LEU A 34 13.20 -17.57 7.03
N LYS A 35 14.03 -18.49 7.50
CA LYS A 35 14.17 -18.78 8.94
C LYS A 35 14.65 -17.56 9.72
N ALA A 36 15.64 -16.83 9.20
CA ALA A 36 16.15 -15.62 9.83
C ALA A 36 15.06 -14.53 9.90
N TRP A 37 14.27 -14.38 8.83
CA TRP A 37 13.18 -13.41 8.77
C TRP A 37 12.05 -13.76 9.76
N PHE A 38 11.54 -15.00 9.73
CA PHE A 38 10.49 -15.44 10.67
C PHE A 38 10.95 -15.36 12.13
N SER A 39 12.19 -15.80 12.42
CA SER A 39 12.77 -15.70 13.75
C SER A 39 12.87 -14.25 14.23
N HIS A 40 13.23 -13.31 13.34
CA HIS A 40 13.30 -11.89 13.69
C HIS A 40 11.91 -11.32 14.00
N MET A 41 10.89 -11.66 13.20
CA MET A 41 9.51 -11.23 13.44
C MET A 41 8.96 -11.77 14.76
N GLN A 42 9.30 -13.02 15.12
CA GLN A 42 8.91 -13.62 16.41
C GLN A 42 9.62 -12.99 17.61
N GLU A 43 10.85 -12.50 17.42
CA GLU A 43 11.63 -11.81 18.45
C GLU A 43 11.05 -10.41 18.72
N VAL A 44 10.83 -9.62 17.66
CA VAL A 44 10.40 -8.21 17.79
C VAL A 44 8.89 -8.06 17.98
N LYS A 45 8.09 -9.07 17.59
CA LYS A 45 6.63 -9.14 17.77
C LYS A 45 5.90 -7.86 17.34
N PRO A 46 5.99 -7.48 16.07
CA PRO A 46 5.43 -6.22 15.62
C PRO A 46 3.89 -6.25 15.66
N GLY A 47 3.29 -5.23 16.26
CA GLY A 47 1.84 -5.04 16.24
C GLY A 47 1.30 -4.55 14.89
N ILE A 48 2.17 -3.96 14.06
CA ILE A 48 1.82 -3.40 12.76
C ILE A 48 2.88 -3.80 11.73
N TYR A 49 2.45 -4.42 10.64
CA TYR A 49 3.24 -4.67 9.44
C TYR A 49 2.85 -3.63 8.39
N VAL A 50 3.83 -3.04 7.74
CA VAL A 50 3.63 -1.97 6.77
C VAL A 50 4.33 -2.34 5.49
N THR A 51 3.62 -2.20 4.37
CA THR A 51 4.14 -2.56 3.05
C THR A 51 3.65 -1.59 1.98
N TYR A 52 4.09 -1.79 0.74
CA TYR A 52 3.60 -1.08 -0.43
C TYR A 52 3.24 -2.05 -1.55
N ASN A 53 1.95 -2.30 -1.76
CA ASN A 53 1.39 -3.21 -2.76
C ASN A 53 1.81 -4.69 -2.55
N ASP A 54 2.09 -5.10 -1.32
CA ASP A 54 2.52 -6.48 -1.03
C ASP A 54 1.37 -7.45 -0.80
N ASP A 55 0.16 -6.96 -0.57
CA ASP A 55 -1.05 -7.81 -0.54
C ASP A 55 -1.22 -8.59 -1.84
N PHE A 56 -0.83 -8.01 -2.98
CA PHE A 56 -0.89 -8.65 -4.30
C PHE A 56 0.43 -9.27 -4.76
N PHE A 57 1.54 -9.02 -4.06
CA PHE A 57 2.88 -9.43 -4.50
C PHE A 57 3.71 -10.04 -3.37
N GLY A 58 4.24 -9.23 -2.46
CA GLY A 58 5.21 -9.65 -1.46
C GLY A 58 4.71 -10.75 -0.52
N TRP A 59 3.52 -10.60 0.05
CA TRP A 59 2.97 -11.57 1.00
C TRP A 59 2.63 -12.92 0.34
N PRO A 60 1.88 -12.97 -0.79
CA PRO A 60 1.65 -14.23 -1.50
C PRO A 60 2.95 -14.89 -1.99
N PHE A 61 3.97 -14.10 -2.35
CA PHE A 61 5.28 -14.62 -2.73
C PHE A 61 5.97 -15.28 -1.54
N LEU A 62 6.05 -14.58 -0.40
CA LEU A 62 6.64 -15.08 0.83
C LEU A 62 5.96 -16.37 1.31
N GLU A 63 4.62 -16.40 1.32
CA GLU A 63 3.84 -17.58 1.72
C GLU A 63 4.17 -18.80 0.84
N LYS A 64 4.22 -18.63 -0.49
CA LYS A 64 4.54 -19.71 -1.43
C LYS A 64 5.97 -20.20 -1.28
N ARG A 65 6.94 -19.29 -1.09
CA ARG A 65 8.36 -19.67 -0.87
C ARG A 65 8.56 -20.37 0.47
N ALA A 66 7.91 -19.89 1.53
CA ALA A 66 7.90 -20.57 2.83
C ALA A 66 7.31 -21.98 2.72
N ALA A 67 6.16 -22.13 2.05
CA ALA A 67 5.51 -23.42 1.85
C ALA A 67 6.37 -24.40 1.04
N HIS A 68 7.12 -23.92 0.04
CA HIS A 68 8.07 -24.74 -0.72
C HIS A 68 9.14 -25.39 0.16
N HIS A 69 9.55 -24.70 1.24
CA HIS A 69 10.51 -25.19 2.23
C HIS A 69 9.86 -25.87 3.44
N GLY A 70 8.55 -26.14 3.39
CA GLY A 70 7.81 -26.79 4.49
C GLY A 70 7.50 -25.88 5.68
N ILE A 71 7.68 -24.56 5.54
CA ILE A 71 7.36 -23.56 6.56
C ILE A 71 5.95 -23.03 6.32
N LYS A 72 5.11 -23.02 7.34
CA LYS A 72 3.76 -22.45 7.26
C LYS A 72 3.75 -21.06 7.88
N MET A 73 3.58 -20.04 7.04
CA MET A 73 3.57 -18.64 7.47
C MET A 73 2.59 -18.34 8.61
N ASN A 74 1.40 -18.96 8.59
CA ASN A 74 0.41 -18.82 9.66
C ASN A 74 0.89 -19.37 11.01
N GLU A 75 1.65 -20.47 11.03
CA GLU A 75 2.19 -21.03 12.27
C GLU A 75 3.36 -20.18 12.80
N GLU A 76 4.13 -19.53 11.92
CA GLU A 76 5.28 -18.70 12.31
C GLU A 76 4.88 -17.31 12.83
N ILE A 77 3.98 -16.61 12.13
CA ILE A 77 3.65 -15.20 12.41
C ILE A 77 2.15 -14.91 12.43
N GLY A 78 1.28 -15.92 12.27
CA GLY A 78 -0.17 -15.74 12.34
C GLY A 78 -0.82 -15.10 11.11
N PHE A 79 -0.05 -14.90 10.03
CA PHE A 79 -0.55 -14.35 8.77
C PHE A 79 -1.13 -15.44 7.87
N GLN A 80 -2.22 -15.12 7.20
CA GLN A 80 -2.82 -15.94 6.16
C GLN A 80 -3.31 -15.05 5.01
N CYS A 81 -2.92 -15.40 3.79
CA CYS A 81 -3.38 -14.71 2.59
C CYS A 81 -4.71 -15.28 2.12
N ASP A 82 -5.71 -14.42 1.95
CA ASP A 82 -6.98 -14.80 1.33
C ASP A 82 -6.89 -14.63 -0.18
N ASN A 83 -6.85 -15.76 -0.90
CA ASN A 83 -6.80 -15.77 -2.37
C ASN A 83 -8.05 -15.15 -3.02
N ASN A 84 -9.17 -14.99 -2.31
CA ASN A 84 -10.41 -14.44 -2.88
C ASN A 84 -10.46 -12.92 -2.80
N GLN A 85 -10.02 -12.32 -1.69
CA GLN A 85 -10.02 -10.87 -1.48
C GLN A 85 -8.69 -10.22 -1.85
N GLY A 86 -7.61 -11.01 -1.96
CA GLY A 86 -6.27 -10.51 -2.25
C GLY A 86 -5.63 -9.78 -1.07
N GLU A 87 -6.07 -10.06 0.16
CA GLU A 87 -5.57 -9.43 1.37
C GLU A 87 -4.89 -10.48 2.27
N CYS A 88 -3.76 -10.10 2.89
CA CYS A 88 -3.03 -10.94 3.83
C CYS A 88 -3.22 -10.41 5.25
N ARG A 89 -4.00 -11.14 6.05
CA ARG A 89 -4.41 -10.70 7.39
C ARG A 89 -3.82 -11.58 8.49
N ALA A 90 -3.66 -11.00 9.66
CA ALA A 90 -3.28 -11.70 10.88
C ALA A 90 -4.23 -11.38 12.03
N LYS A 91 -4.35 -12.31 12.99
CA LYS A 91 -5.26 -12.13 14.14
C LYS A 91 -4.75 -11.12 15.17
N PHE A 92 -3.43 -11.02 15.32
CA PHE A 92 -2.78 -10.30 16.42
C PHE A 92 -1.92 -9.12 15.96
N SER A 93 -1.85 -8.90 14.65
CA SER A 93 -1.09 -7.81 14.04
C SER A 93 -1.92 -7.19 12.93
N CYS A 94 -1.87 -5.87 12.84
CA CYS A 94 -2.47 -5.15 11.72
C CYS A 94 -1.49 -5.18 10.54
N HIS A 95 -2.01 -5.36 9.33
CA HIS A 95 -1.23 -5.12 8.12
C HIS A 95 -1.80 -3.91 7.39
N LEU A 96 -0.92 -2.94 7.13
CA LEU A 96 -1.27 -1.67 6.51
C LEU A 96 -0.49 -1.52 5.21
N ASP A 97 -1.15 -1.90 4.11
CA ASP A 97 -0.63 -1.66 2.76
C ASP A 97 -0.86 -0.20 2.37
N CYS A 98 0.23 0.57 2.33
CA CYS A 98 0.20 2.00 2.00
C CYS A 98 -0.40 2.26 0.62
N PHE A 99 -0.37 1.29 -0.30
CA PHE A 99 -0.93 1.45 -1.63
C PHE A 99 -2.46 1.61 -1.61
N ALA A 100 -3.16 1.00 -0.65
CA ALA A 100 -4.59 1.17 -0.47
C ALA A 100 -4.92 2.64 -0.11
N TRP A 101 -4.16 3.23 0.81
CA TRP A 101 -4.25 4.65 1.15
C TRP A 101 -3.90 5.53 -0.06
N VAL A 102 -2.86 5.16 -0.84
CA VAL A 102 -2.49 5.91 -2.04
C VAL A 102 -3.65 5.98 -3.03
N LYS A 103 -4.31 4.86 -3.31
CA LYS A 103 -5.43 4.82 -4.24
C LYS A 103 -6.63 5.64 -3.78
N ARG A 104 -6.96 5.56 -2.48
CA ARG A 104 -8.20 6.12 -1.93
C ARG A 104 -8.07 7.57 -1.48
N ASP A 105 -6.99 7.90 -0.78
CA ASP A 105 -6.90 9.10 0.06
C ASP A 105 -5.73 10.03 -0.31
N SER A 106 -4.81 9.62 -1.20
CA SER A 106 -3.65 10.46 -1.52
C SER A 106 -3.95 11.64 -2.45
N TYR A 107 -5.08 11.59 -3.18
CA TYR A 107 -5.45 12.51 -4.25
C TYR A 107 -4.45 12.59 -5.42
N LEU A 108 -3.59 11.58 -5.58
CA LEU A 108 -2.67 11.50 -6.70
C LEU A 108 -3.35 10.90 -7.95
N PRO A 109 -3.02 11.40 -9.16
CA PRO A 109 -3.52 10.81 -10.40
C PRO A 109 -3.01 9.36 -10.53
N GLN A 110 -3.79 8.50 -11.20
CA GLN A 110 -3.49 7.06 -11.32
C GLN A 110 -2.07 6.78 -11.87
N GLY A 111 -1.60 7.60 -12.81
CA GLY A 111 -0.24 7.48 -13.37
C GLY A 111 0.91 7.84 -12.40
N SER A 112 0.61 8.34 -11.20
CA SER A 112 1.58 8.75 -10.18
C SER A 112 1.41 8.02 -8.86
N GLN A 113 0.80 6.83 -8.89
CA GLN A 113 0.58 5.97 -7.72
C GLN A 113 1.67 4.89 -7.54
N GLY A 114 2.76 4.92 -8.32
CA GLY A 114 3.94 4.10 -8.05
C GLY A 114 4.75 4.66 -6.88
N LEU A 115 5.42 3.80 -6.10
CA LEU A 115 6.16 4.18 -4.89
C LEU A 115 7.10 5.37 -5.14
N LYS A 116 7.87 5.35 -6.23
CA LYS A 116 8.75 6.46 -6.62
C LYS A 116 8.03 7.81 -6.74
N ALA A 117 6.92 7.83 -7.49
CA ALA A 117 6.15 9.05 -7.71
C ALA A 117 5.48 9.54 -6.41
N VAL A 118 5.00 8.61 -5.58
CA VAL A 118 4.44 8.91 -4.26
C VAL A 118 5.49 9.49 -3.34
N THR A 119 6.69 8.89 -3.27
CA THR A 119 7.82 9.39 -2.47
C THR A 119 8.19 10.81 -2.89
N LYS A 120 8.29 11.07 -4.20
CA LYS A 120 8.56 12.41 -4.71
C LYS A 120 7.47 13.41 -4.31
N ALA A 121 6.20 13.03 -4.46
CA ALA A 121 5.07 13.92 -4.21
C ALA A 121 4.77 14.16 -2.72
N LYS A 122 4.96 13.14 -1.87
CA LYS A 122 4.59 13.16 -0.45
C LYS A 122 5.80 13.39 0.46
N LEU A 123 6.92 12.70 0.22
CA LEU A 123 8.12 12.82 1.06
C LEU A 123 9.10 13.87 0.52
N GLY A 124 8.95 14.30 -0.73
CA GLY A 124 9.69 15.43 -1.30
C GLY A 124 11.17 15.14 -1.54
N TYR A 125 11.53 13.90 -1.87
CA TYR A 125 12.84 13.52 -2.40
C TYR A 125 12.68 12.50 -3.53
N ASP A 126 13.72 12.35 -4.35
CA ASP A 126 13.77 11.33 -5.40
C ASP A 126 14.45 10.07 -4.85
N PRO A 127 13.73 8.93 -4.70
CA PRO A 127 14.34 7.68 -4.25
C PRO A 127 15.22 7.08 -5.34
N LEU A 128 16.05 6.10 -4.96
CA LEU A 128 16.86 5.36 -5.92
C LEU A 128 15.97 4.59 -6.90
N GLU A 129 16.42 4.47 -8.14
CA GLU A 129 15.68 3.77 -9.20
C GLU A 129 16.60 2.79 -9.91
N VAL A 130 16.08 1.59 -10.13
CA VAL A 130 16.72 0.52 -10.90
C VAL A 130 15.68 -0.01 -11.89
N ASN A 131 16.07 -0.22 -13.15
CA ASN A 131 15.18 -0.84 -14.11
C ASN A 131 14.90 -2.29 -13.71
N LEU A 132 13.64 -2.71 -13.77
CA LEU A 132 13.23 -4.06 -13.36
C LEU A 132 13.99 -5.17 -14.10
N GLU A 133 14.25 -5.00 -15.39
CA GLU A 133 14.99 -5.95 -16.23
C GLU A 133 16.47 -6.09 -15.82
N ASP A 134 17.03 -5.07 -15.17
CA ASP A 134 18.43 -5.05 -14.75
C ASP A 134 18.61 -5.63 -13.33
N MET A 135 17.53 -5.78 -12.54
CA MET A 135 17.61 -6.18 -11.12
C MET A 135 18.35 -7.49 -10.89
N VAL A 136 18.03 -8.52 -11.68
CA VAL A 136 18.65 -9.86 -11.54
C VAL A 136 20.13 -9.81 -11.91
N ARG A 137 20.48 -9.06 -12.95
CA ARG A 137 21.88 -8.85 -13.35
C ARG A 137 22.63 -8.07 -12.27
N PHE A 138 22.05 -7.00 -11.75
CA PHE A 138 22.67 -6.16 -10.71
C PHE A 138 22.83 -6.90 -9.38
N ALA A 139 21.94 -7.83 -9.05
CA ALA A 139 22.14 -8.71 -7.90
C ALA A 139 23.46 -9.51 -7.99
N MET A 140 23.97 -9.79 -9.19
CA MET A 140 25.25 -10.48 -9.37
C MET A 140 26.43 -9.52 -9.56
N GLU A 141 26.26 -8.51 -10.40
CA GLU A 141 27.36 -7.63 -10.82
C GLU A 141 27.59 -6.45 -9.87
N GLN A 142 26.54 -5.95 -9.22
CA GLN A 142 26.57 -4.75 -8.38
C GLN A 142 25.63 -4.89 -7.16
N PRO A 143 25.86 -5.90 -6.30
CA PRO A 143 24.89 -6.23 -5.26
C PRO A 143 24.76 -5.14 -4.20
N GLN A 144 25.83 -4.39 -3.87
CA GLN A 144 25.72 -3.26 -2.93
C GLN A 144 24.79 -2.14 -3.45
N THR A 145 24.80 -1.87 -4.75
CA THR A 145 23.88 -0.93 -5.39
C THR A 145 22.45 -1.45 -5.32
N MET A 146 22.25 -2.75 -5.56
CA MET A 146 20.93 -3.39 -5.48
C MET A 146 20.40 -3.40 -4.03
N ALA A 147 21.26 -3.62 -3.04
CA ALA A 147 20.92 -3.51 -1.63
C ALA A 147 20.52 -2.07 -1.25
N SER A 148 21.25 -1.07 -1.78
CA SER A 148 20.92 0.35 -1.58
C SER A 148 19.55 0.71 -2.15
N TYR A 149 19.21 0.18 -3.32
CA TYR A 149 17.87 0.32 -3.91
C TYR A 149 16.79 -0.34 -3.02
N SER A 150 17.03 -1.57 -2.55
CA SER A 150 16.11 -2.29 -1.67
C SER A 150 15.82 -1.51 -0.37
N VAL A 151 16.86 -0.99 0.30
CA VAL A 151 16.66 -0.19 1.52
C VAL A 151 16.00 1.16 1.24
N SER A 152 16.20 1.75 0.05
CA SER A 152 15.53 2.98 -0.37
C SER A 152 14.01 2.80 -0.40
N ASP A 153 13.52 1.68 -0.94
CA ASP A 153 12.09 1.36 -0.95
C ASP A 153 11.54 1.12 0.47
N ALA A 154 12.33 0.48 1.34
CA ALA A 154 11.96 0.28 2.75
C ALA A 154 11.87 1.61 3.52
N VAL A 155 12.85 2.51 3.35
CA VAL A 155 12.83 3.87 3.94
C VAL A 155 11.63 4.66 3.44
N ALA A 156 11.40 4.67 2.12
CA ALA A 156 10.27 5.36 1.53
C ALA A 156 8.92 4.86 2.10
N THR A 157 8.75 3.54 2.17
CA THR A 157 7.53 2.92 2.69
C THR A 157 7.31 3.24 4.17
N TYR A 158 8.37 3.11 4.99
CA TYR A 158 8.30 3.39 6.43
C TYR A 158 7.93 4.85 6.71
N TYR A 159 8.60 5.80 6.07
CA TYR A 159 8.33 7.23 6.32
C TYR A 159 7.03 7.70 5.68
N LEU A 160 6.61 7.14 4.54
CA LEU A 160 5.27 7.38 3.99
C LEU A 160 4.20 6.97 5.01
N TYR A 161 4.37 5.78 5.60
CA TYR A 161 3.48 5.30 6.63
C TYR A 161 3.47 6.19 7.87
N MET A 162 4.63 6.43 8.46
CA MET A 162 4.74 7.20 9.71
C MET A 162 4.21 8.63 9.57
N THR A 163 4.45 9.27 8.42
CA THR A 163 4.10 10.67 8.19
C THR A 163 2.63 10.85 7.80
N TYR A 164 2.11 9.97 6.94
CA TYR A 164 0.79 10.17 6.32
C TYR A 164 -0.23 9.12 6.76
N VAL A 165 0.10 7.83 6.64
CA VAL A 165 -0.90 6.75 6.79
C VAL A 165 -1.23 6.50 8.26
N HIS A 166 -0.23 6.40 9.12
CA HIS A 166 -0.42 6.09 10.55
C HIS A 166 -1.34 7.08 11.26
N PRO A 167 -1.04 8.40 11.31
CA PRO A 167 -1.91 9.34 12.01
C PRO A 167 -3.30 9.41 11.39
N PHE A 168 -3.41 9.27 10.06
CA PHE A 168 -4.70 9.35 9.36
C PHE A 168 -5.61 8.15 9.69
N ILE A 169 -5.11 6.93 9.47
CA ILE A 169 -5.90 5.70 9.64
C ILE A 169 -6.25 5.47 11.11
N PHE A 170 -5.30 5.66 12.03
CA PHE A 170 -5.59 5.47 13.45
C PHE A 170 -6.54 6.54 13.99
N SER A 171 -6.46 7.79 13.51
CA SER A 171 -7.45 8.82 13.88
C SER A 171 -8.84 8.47 13.39
N LEU A 172 -8.96 7.97 12.16
CA LEU A 172 -10.25 7.50 11.62
C LEU A 172 -10.81 6.30 12.40
N ALA A 173 -9.96 5.36 12.79
CA ALA A 173 -10.36 4.21 13.61
C ALA A 173 -10.81 4.59 15.04
N THR A 174 -10.58 5.82 15.50
CA THR A 174 -11.15 6.29 16.79
C THR A 174 -12.64 6.62 16.72
N ILE A 175 -13.14 6.94 15.52
CA ILE A 175 -14.54 7.36 15.30
C ILE A 175 -15.35 6.31 14.52
N ILE A 176 -14.69 5.56 13.64
CA ILE A 176 -15.31 4.47 12.87
C ILE A 176 -15.15 3.18 13.67
N PRO A 177 -16.24 2.43 13.95
CA PRO A 177 -16.20 1.20 14.73
C PRO A 177 -15.66 0.02 13.90
N MET A 178 -14.44 0.15 13.38
CA MET A 178 -13.72 -0.82 12.57
C MET A 178 -12.25 -0.85 12.96
N SER A 179 -11.56 -1.96 12.73
CA SER A 179 -10.13 -2.03 12.97
C SER A 179 -9.33 -1.20 11.95
N PRO A 180 -8.09 -0.76 12.25
CA PRO A 180 -7.30 0.09 11.35
C PRO A 180 -7.09 -0.50 9.94
N ASP A 181 -6.89 -1.81 9.83
CA ASP A 181 -6.78 -2.56 8.58
C ASP A 181 -8.09 -2.51 7.76
N GLU A 182 -9.25 -2.65 8.41
CA GLU A 182 -10.54 -2.48 7.75
C GLU A 182 -10.79 -1.04 7.32
N VAL A 183 -10.45 -0.06 8.17
CA VAL A 183 -10.54 1.37 7.86
C VAL A 183 -9.66 1.72 6.67
N LEU A 184 -8.52 1.06 6.48
CA LEU A 184 -7.66 1.25 5.31
C LEU A 184 -8.24 0.61 4.04
N TRP A 185 -8.79 -0.60 4.14
CA TRP A 185 -9.23 -1.39 2.99
C TRP A 185 -10.62 -1.06 2.46
N LYS A 186 -11.56 -0.68 3.33
CA LYS A 186 -12.95 -0.44 2.92
C LYS A 186 -13.09 0.85 2.10
N GLY A 187 -14.03 0.86 1.15
CA GLY A 187 -14.34 2.07 0.40
C GLY A 187 -14.90 3.18 1.30
N SER A 188 -14.67 4.44 0.94
CA SER A 188 -15.15 5.60 1.71
C SER A 188 -16.67 5.59 1.93
N GLY A 189 -17.45 5.07 0.97
CA GLY A 189 -18.89 4.88 1.13
C GLY A 189 -19.27 3.94 2.29
N THR A 190 -18.53 2.84 2.48
CA THR A 190 -18.73 1.93 3.62
C THR A 190 -18.30 2.56 4.94
N LEU A 191 -17.24 3.38 4.94
CA LEU A 191 -16.85 4.13 6.13
C LEU A 191 -17.97 5.12 6.55
N CYS A 192 -18.58 5.81 5.58
CA CYS A 192 -19.74 6.66 5.82
C CYS A 192 -20.96 5.87 6.33
N GLU A 193 -21.23 4.68 5.76
CA GLU A 193 -22.31 3.78 6.23
C GLU A 193 -22.13 3.46 7.72
N MET A 194 -20.91 3.10 8.16
CA MET A 194 -20.65 2.81 9.57
C MET A 194 -20.85 4.01 10.49
N LEU A 195 -20.39 5.20 10.07
CA LEU A 195 -20.60 6.42 10.83
C LEU A 195 -22.10 6.72 11.00
N LEU A 196 -22.90 6.53 9.95
CA LEU A 196 -24.35 6.69 10.02
C LEU A 196 -25.01 5.64 10.91
N MET A 197 -24.55 4.39 10.87
CA MET A 197 -25.05 3.33 11.75
C MET A 197 -24.83 3.64 13.22
N VAL A 198 -23.68 4.20 13.59
CA VAL A 198 -23.40 4.64 14.97
C VAL A 198 -24.36 5.75 15.38
N GLN A 199 -24.61 6.74 14.52
CA GLN A 199 -25.56 7.81 14.84
C GLN A 199 -26.98 7.28 14.99
N VAL A 200 -27.45 6.42 14.10
CA VAL A 200 -28.78 5.80 14.20
C VAL A 200 -28.97 5.08 15.55
N LEU A 201 -27.94 4.39 16.03
CA LEU A 201 -27.97 3.70 17.33
C LEU A 201 -27.99 4.69 18.50
N ILE A 202 -27.23 5.78 18.45
CA ILE A 202 -27.21 6.82 19.49
C ILE A 202 -28.56 7.54 19.61
N TRP A 203 -29.21 7.79 18.47
CA TRP A 203 -30.47 8.54 18.40
C TRP A 203 -31.72 7.65 18.49
N ASP A 204 -31.55 6.36 18.78
CA ASP A 204 -32.62 5.36 18.95
C ASP A 204 -33.67 5.40 17.83
N VAL A 205 -33.19 5.49 16.58
CA VAL A 205 -34.10 5.43 15.42
C VAL A 205 -34.60 3.99 15.30
N GLU A 206 -35.93 3.81 15.42
CA GLU A 206 -36.62 2.52 15.60
C GLU A 206 -36.25 1.41 14.59
N ALA A 207 -35.78 1.76 13.38
CA ALA A 207 -35.38 0.78 12.38
C ALA A 207 -34.21 1.26 11.52
N GLN A 208 -33.19 0.40 11.39
CA GLN A 208 -32.18 0.53 10.35
C GLN A 208 -32.74 -0.04 9.03
N PRO A 209 -32.75 0.74 7.94
CA PRO A 209 -33.21 0.21 6.65
C PRO A 209 -32.29 -0.91 6.18
N ASN A 210 -32.87 -1.94 5.55
CA ASN A 210 -32.11 -2.99 4.88
C ASN A 210 -31.28 -2.40 3.74
N ARG A 211 -30.19 -3.07 3.36
CA ARG A 211 -29.41 -2.71 2.18
C ARG A 211 -30.34 -2.60 0.96
N HIS A 212 -30.13 -1.54 0.18
CA HIS A 212 -30.90 -1.33 -1.03
C HIS A 212 -30.70 -2.52 -1.98
N ALA A 213 -31.76 -3.30 -2.18
CA ALA A 213 -31.77 -4.35 -3.18
C ALA A 213 -31.95 -3.69 -4.54
N VAL A 214 -30.92 -3.76 -5.38
CA VAL A 214 -31.09 -3.47 -6.81
C VAL A 214 -31.97 -4.58 -7.35
N LEU A 215 -33.27 -4.32 -7.47
CA LEU A 215 -34.19 -5.23 -8.16
C LEU A 215 -33.66 -5.37 -9.58
N GLY A 216 -33.28 -6.60 -9.95
CA GLY A 216 -32.84 -6.90 -11.31
C GLY A 216 -33.87 -6.38 -12.28
N ALA A 217 -33.40 -5.62 -13.28
CA ALA A 217 -34.21 -5.11 -14.36
C ALA A 217 -34.78 -6.28 -15.20
N SER A 218 -35.83 -6.93 -14.73
CA SER A 218 -36.64 -7.84 -15.54
C SER A 218 -37.90 -7.16 -16.09
N GLU A 219 -38.23 -5.95 -15.62
CA GLU A 219 -39.37 -5.16 -16.12
C GLU A 219 -39.07 -3.67 -16.37
N SER A 220 -37.87 -3.18 -16.10
CA SER A 220 -37.47 -1.81 -16.44
C SER A 220 -36.81 -1.78 -17.82
N ARG A 221 -37.25 -0.84 -18.67
CA ARG A 221 -36.66 -0.56 -19.97
C ARG A 221 -35.12 -0.47 -19.85
N PRO A 222 -34.35 -1.20 -20.67
CA PRO A 222 -32.88 -1.28 -20.57
C PRO A 222 -32.14 0.05 -20.80
N ASP A 223 -32.87 1.11 -21.13
CA ASP A 223 -32.42 2.44 -21.54
C ASP A 223 -32.56 3.52 -20.44
N LEU A 224 -33.11 3.21 -19.27
CA LEU A 224 -33.16 4.12 -18.11
C LEU A 224 -32.13 3.73 -17.05
N HIS A 225 -30.96 4.34 -17.12
CA HIS A 225 -30.16 4.54 -15.93
C HIS A 225 -30.63 5.83 -15.24
N ASP A 226 -31.22 5.72 -14.04
CA ASP A 226 -31.67 6.87 -13.24
C ASP A 226 -30.45 7.63 -12.65
N TYR A 227 -29.86 8.50 -13.46
CA TYR A 227 -28.83 9.44 -13.05
C TYR A 227 -29.36 10.87 -13.08
N TRP A 228 -29.08 11.62 -12.01
CA TRP A 228 -29.29 13.08 -11.99
C TRP A 228 -28.19 13.76 -12.80
N GLY A 229 -28.51 14.86 -13.51
CA GLY A 229 -27.50 15.70 -14.16
C GLY A 229 -26.46 16.17 -13.14
N SER A 230 -25.19 15.78 -13.33
CA SER A 230 -24.09 16.03 -12.40
C SER A 230 -23.22 17.22 -12.85
N GLY A 231 -22.04 17.41 -12.23
CA GLY A 231 -21.25 18.64 -12.31
C GLY A 231 -21.08 19.24 -13.72
N ASN A 232 -21.34 20.54 -13.84
CA ASN A 232 -21.14 21.30 -15.07
C ASN A 232 -19.65 21.58 -15.29
N ILE A 233 -19.04 20.99 -16.31
CA ILE A 233 -17.67 21.29 -16.74
C ILE A 233 -17.75 22.09 -18.04
N CYS A 234 -17.23 23.32 -18.04
CA CYS A 234 -17.17 24.18 -19.22
C CYS A 234 -15.75 24.72 -19.41
N ASN A 235 -15.12 24.41 -20.54
CA ASN A 235 -13.87 25.03 -20.96
C ASN A 235 -14.20 26.19 -21.91
N ILE A 236 -14.17 27.42 -21.40
CA ILE A 236 -14.61 28.61 -22.15
C ILE A 236 -13.51 29.13 -23.11
N VAL A 237 -12.25 28.80 -22.87
CA VAL A 237 -11.12 29.18 -23.74
C VAL A 237 -10.07 28.05 -23.75
N SER A 238 -9.65 27.61 -24.93
CA SER A 238 -8.57 26.64 -25.09
C SER A 238 -7.66 27.03 -26.25
N LYS A 239 -6.83 28.07 -26.08
CA LYS A 239 -5.55 28.32 -26.77
C LYS A 239 -5.01 29.71 -26.45
N LEU A 240 -3.80 29.76 -25.89
CA LEU A 240 -2.85 30.84 -26.15
C LEU A 240 -2.08 30.41 -27.40
N ASP A 241 -2.58 30.74 -28.60
CA ASP A 241 -1.81 30.52 -29.82
C ASP A 241 -0.68 31.55 -29.87
N SER A 242 0.51 31.03 -29.62
CA SER A 242 1.81 31.54 -29.97
C SER A 242 1.89 31.84 -31.48
N HIS A 243 1.49 33.04 -31.90
CA HIS A 243 1.87 33.62 -33.19
C HIS A 243 2.10 35.12 -33.03
N MET A 244 3.30 35.48 -32.57
CA MET A 244 3.89 36.79 -32.84
C MET A 244 5.40 36.61 -33.04
N SER A 245 5.74 36.00 -34.17
CA SER A 245 7.05 36.21 -34.80
C SER A 245 6.80 36.71 -36.22
N VAL A 246 7.36 37.90 -36.46
CA VAL A 246 7.68 38.52 -37.76
C VAL A 246 6.50 38.94 -38.64
N LEU A 247 6.24 40.25 -38.69
CA LEU A 247 5.99 40.99 -39.94
C LEU A 247 6.39 42.46 -39.75
N SER A 248 7.41 42.85 -40.55
CA SER A 248 7.98 44.18 -40.89
C SER A 248 8.35 45.16 -39.78
#